data_AF-A0A974PAD3-F1
#
_entry.id   AF-A0A974PAD3-F1
#
_cell.length_a   1.000
_cell.length_b   1.000
_cell.length_c   1.000
_cell.angle_alpha   90.00
_cell.angle_beta   90.00
_cell.angle_gamma   90.00
#
_symmetry.space_group_name_H-M   'P 1'
#
loop_
_entity.id
_entity.type
_entity.pdbx_description
1 polymer ?
#
loop_
_entity_poly.entity_id
_entity_poly.type
_entity_poly.pdbx_seq_one_letter_code
_entity_poly.pdbx_strand_id
1 'polypeptide(L)'
;MIIFAGMLFFSFQSSTYAAAIGTQLKVPETGWTRFNDNVIKVYYTGNWVTPALSGYYGGTIKSTADIGSKVMFRFYRTKIRIISDSSSSETHTSKAEIQIDGTKENFHINYVNEGYHLFMKKLD
;
A
#
# COMPACT_ATOMS: atom_id res chain seq x y z
N MET A 1 -51.15 27.93 -10.10
CA MET A 1 -49.73 28.21 -10.31
C MET A 1 -48.94 27.19 -9.51
N ILE A 2 -48.46 26.13 -10.16
CA ILE A 2 -47.70 25.04 -9.53
C ILE A 2 -46.23 25.40 -9.72
N ILE A 3 -45.51 25.65 -8.64
CA ILE A 3 -44.07 25.88 -8.67
C ILE A 3 -43.41 24.50 -8.58
N PHE A 4 -42.87 24.01 -9.70
CA PHE A 4 -41.97 22.86 -9.70
C PHE A 4 -40.58 23.34 -9.29
N ALA A 5 -40.23 23.17 -8.01
CA ALA A 5 -38.85 23.30 -7.55
C ALA A 5 -38.11 22.00 -7.90
N GLY A 6 -37.49 21.97 -9.08
CA GLY A 6 -36.62 20.86 -9.48
C GLY A 6 -35.37 20.85 -8.60
N MET A 7 -35.31 19.94 -7.62
CA MET A 7 -34.08 19.64 -6.90
C MET A 7 -33.08 19.00 -7.88
N LEU A 8 -32.06 19.76 -8.26
CA LEU A 8 -30.87 19.26 -8.94
C LEU A 8 -30.14 18.28 -8.00
N PHE A 9 -30.33 16.98 -8.22
CA PHE A 9 -29.49 15.95 -7.61
C PHE A 9 -28.18 15.86 -8.40
N PHE A 10 -27.12 16.50 -7.90
CA PHE A 10 -25.76 16.17 -8.32
C PHE A 10 -25.36 14.85 -7.63
N SER A 11 -25.49 13.73 -8.33
CA SER A 11 -24.80 12.52 -7.91
C SER A 11 -23.31 12.68 -8.22
N PHE A 12 -22.48 12.81 -7.18
CA PHE A 12 -21.05 12.58 -7.33
C PHE A 12 -20.84 11.09 -7.52
N GLN A 13 -20.79 10.61 -8.77
CA GLN A 13 -20.22 9.29 -9.05
C GLN A 13 -18.71 9.38 -8.84
N SER A 14 -18.25 9.09 -7.63
CA SER A 14 -16.85 8.73 -7.41
C SER A 14 -16.64 7.30 -7.93
N SER A 15 -16.46 7.14 -9.24
CA SER A 15 -15.93 5.90 -9.81
C SER A 15 -14.42 5.86 -9.58
N THR A 16 -14.00 5.65 -8.33
CA THR A 16 -12.60 5.34 -8.03
C THR A 16 -12.35 3.89 -8.46
N TYR A 17 -11.82 3.70 -9.67
CA TYR A 17 -11.17 2.43 -9.99
C TYR A 17 -10.05 2.23 -8.96
N ALA A 18 -10.19 1.22 -8.09
CA ALA A 18 -9.14 0.89 -7.16
C ALA A 18 -7.86 0.56 -7.95
N ALA A 19 -6.76 1.25 -7.64
CA ALA A 19 -5.46 1.02 -8.25
C ALA A 19 -5.16 -0.48 -8.51
N ALA A 20 -4.59 -0.75 -9.68
CA ALA A 20 -4.14 -2.09 -10.03
C ALA A 20 -2.83 -2.41 -9.28
N ILE A 21 -2.60 -3.69 -9.00
CA ILE A 21 -1.31 -4.16 -8.47
C ILE A 21 -0.21 -3.74 -9.44
N GLY A 22 0.92 -3.25 -8.91
CA GLY A 22 2.04 -2.75 -9.71
C GLY A 22 1.89 -1.31 -10.21
N THR A 23 0.79 -0.61 -9.92
CA THR A 23 0.69 0.83 -10.23
C THR A 23 1.36 1.68 -9.15
N GLN A 24 2.02 2.76 -9.59
CA GLN A 24 2.68 3.69 -8.67
C GLN A 24 1.64 4.55 -7.94
N LEU A 25 1.74 4.62 -6.61
CA LEU A 25 0.83 5.40 -5.76
C LEU A 25 1.57 6.46 -4.95
N LYS A 26 1.79 7.64 -5.54
CA LYS A 26 2.51 8.74 -4.87
C LYS A 26 1.74 9.37 -3.71
N VAL A 27 0.41 9.42 -3.81
CA VAL A 27 -0.49 9.97 -2.77
C VAL A 27 -1.60 8.97 -2.42
N PRO A 28 -2.20 9.05 -1.22
CA PRO A 28 -3.33 8.22 -0.86
C PRO A 28 -4.52 8.52 -1.79
N GLU A 29 -5.23 7.48 -2.25
CA GLU A 29 -6.48 7.64 -2.98
C GLU A 29 -7.59 8.16 -2.04
N THR A 30 -8.60 8.83 -2.59
CA THR A 30 -9.77 9.28 -1.82
C THR A 30 -10.40 8.13 -1.03
N GLY A 31 -10.66 8.35 0.26
CA GLY A 31 -11.19 7.34 1.17
C GLY A 31 -10.15 6.39 1.77
N TRP A 32 -8.88 6.49 1.39
CA TRP A 32 -7.77 5.72 1.98
C TRP A 32 -6.91 6.59 2.90
N THR A 33 -6.61 6.07 4.08
CA THR A 33 -5.60 6.66 4.98
C THR A 33 -4.27 5.92 4.79
N ARG A 34 -3.19 6.65 4.49
CA ARG A 34 -1.85 6.09 4.37
C ARG A 34 -1.05 6.32 5.64
N PHE A 35 -0.57 5.23 6.20
CA PHE A 35 0.35 5.25 7.33
C PHE A 35 1.76 5.05 6.84
N ASN A 36 2.69 5.85 7.35
CA ASN A 36 4.10 5.54 7.22
C ASN A 36 4.48 4.53 8.32
N ASP A 37 5.56 3.78 8.09
CA ASP A 37 6.06 2.72 8.96
C ASP A 37 6.41 3.18 10.39
N ASN A 38 6.69 4.47 10.56
CA ASN A 38 6.97 5.10 11.85
C ASN A 38 5.72 5.53 12.65
N VAL A 39 4.52 5.53 12.05
CA VAL A 39 3.29 6.05 12.69
C VAL A 39 2.48 4.93 13.37
N ILE A 40 2.45 3.75 12.79
CA ILE A 40 1.76 2.59 13.36
C ILE A 40 2.75 1.74 14.16
N LYS A 41 2.25 1.01 15.17
CA LYS A 41 3.07 -0.01 15.86
C LYS A 41 3.37 -1.14 14.86
N VAL A 42 4.48 -0.97 14.16
CA VAL A 42 5.07 -1.99 13.30
C VAL A 42 6.24 -2.61 14.02
N TYR A 43 6.26 -3.93 14.04
CA TYR A 43 7.32 -4.74 14.60
C TYR A 43 8.14 -5.32 13.46
N TYR A 44 9.44 -5.05 13.50
CA TYR A 44 10.40 -5.55 12.54
C TYR A 44 11.26 -6.63 13.19
N THR A 45 11.43 -7.77 12.52
CA THR A 45 12.39 -8.80 12.92
C THR A 45 13.46 -8.95 11.85
N GLY A 46 14.72 -9.16 12.26
CA GLY A 46 15.89 -9.13 11.38
C GLY A 46 16.60 -7.77 11.40
N ASN A 47 17.60 -7.58 10.54
CA ASN A 47 18.33 -6.32 10.46
C ASN A 47 17.70 -5.41 9.40
N TRP A 48 17.05 -4.35 9.85
CA TRP A 48 16.41 -3.35 8.99
C TRP A 48 17.15 -2.02 9.08
N VAL A 49 17.34 -1.38 7.94
CA VAL A 49 17.87 -0.02 7.83
C VAL A 49 16.76 0.95 7.44
N THR A 50 17.01 2.26 7.59
CA THR A 50 16.03 3.31 7.27
C THR A 50 16.72 4.46 6.52
N PRO A 51 17.08 4.25 5.26
CA PRO A 51 17.64 5.32 4.43
C PRO A 51 16.65 6.47 4.27
N ALA A 52 17.19 7.70 4.26
CA ALA A 52 16.46 8.91 3.93
C ALA A 52 16.49 9.11 2.40
N LEU A 53 15.33 9.05 1.77
CA LEU A 53 15.15 9.17 0.32
C LEU A 53 13.92 10.06 0.06
N SER A 54 14.13 11.28 -0.42
CA SER A 54 13.08 12.30 -0.55
C SER A 54 11.98 11.95 -1.55
N GLY A 55 12.26 11.06 -2.51
CA GLY A 55 11.26 10.52 -3.43
C GLY A 55 10.22 9.64 -2.76
N TYR A 56 10.42 9.29 -1.48
CA TYR A 56 9.60 8.35 -0.78
C TYR A 56 8.54 8.99 0.16
N TYR A 57 7.40 8.34 0.40
CA TYR A 57 6.37 8.83 1.33
C TYR A 57 6.98 9.00 2.73
N GLY A 58 6.89 10.20 3.28
CA GLY A 58 7.54 10.55 4.55
C GLY A 58 9.06 10.73 4.47
N GLY A 59 9.66 10.65 3.28
CA GLY A 59 11.09 10.88 3.05
C GLY A 59 12.02 9.74 3.45
N THR A 60 11.48 8.57 3.81
CA THR A 60 12.25 7.39 4.24
C THR A 60 11.66 6.10 3.66
N ILE A 61 12.45 5.03 3.68
CA ILE A 61 11.98 3.66 3.39
C ILE A 61 12.63 2.67 4.35
N LYS A 62 11.94 1.57 4.69
CA LYS A 62 12.52 0.41 5.38
C LYS A 62 13.02 -0.59 4.37
N SER A 63 14.27 -1.00 4.50
CA SER A 63 14.88 -2.03 3.66
C SER A 63 15.73 -2.99 4.48
N THR A 64 15.89 -4.19 3.93
CA THR A 64 16.74 -5.25 4.48
C THR A 64 17.18 -6.16 3.33
N ALA A 65 18.39 -6.70 3.44
CA ALA A 65 18.89 -7.75 2.56
C ALA A 65 18.78 -9.15 3.20
N ASP A 66 18.36 -9.22 4.47
CA ASP A 66 18.35 -10.46 5.24
C ASP A 66 17.10 -11.28 4.92
N ILE A 67 17.31 -12.47 4.35
CA ILE A 67 16.24 -13.44 4.09
C ILE A 67 15.60 -13.86 5.42
N GLY A 68 14.27 -13.89 5.46
CA GLY A 68 13.50 -14.27 6.64
C GLY A 68 13.17 -13.11 7.59
N SER A 69 13.62 -11.90 7.28
CA SER A 69 13.16 -10.68 7.95
C SER A 69 11.65 -10.50 7.79
N LYS A 70 10.98 -9.99 8.83
CA LYS A 70 9.52 -9.85 8.87
C LYS A 70 9.10 -8.46 9.30
N VAL A 71 7.93 -8.07 8.81
CA VAL A 71 7.19 -6.88 9.22
C VAL A 71 5.84 -7.36 9.76
N MET A 72 5.51 -6.97 10.99
CA MET A 72 4.30 -7.41 11.67
C MET A 72 3.57 -6.20 12.25
N PHE A 73 2.27 -6.11 12.04
CA PHE A 73 1.45 -5.06 12.61
C PHE A 73 0.01 -5.56 12.76
N ARG A 74 -0.78 -4.85 13.57
CA ARG A 74 -2.22 -5.10 13.72
C ARG A 74 -2.99 -3.97 13.06
N PHE A 75 -4.06 -4.31 12.36
CA PHE A 75 -5.01 -3.36 11.82
C PHE A 75 -6.43 -3.82 12.18
N TYR A 76 -7.34 -2.86 12.36
CA TYR A 76 -8.70 -3.12 12.84
C TYR A 76 -9.77 -2.78 11.78
N ARG A 77 -9.36 -2.72 10.51
CA ARG A 77 -10.23 -2.39 9.36
C ARG A 77 -10.41 -3.62 8.49
N THR A 78 -11.41 -3.62 7.61
CA THR A 78 -11.69 -4.73 6.69
C THR A 78 -10.90 -4.67 5.39
N LYS A 79 -10.30 -3.52 5.07
CA LYS A 79 -9.55 -3.31 3.83
C LYS A 79 -8.15 -2.85 4.14
N ILE A 80 -7.18 -3.44 3.44
CA ILE A 80 -5.78 -3.07 3.57
C ILE A 80 -5.10 -3.09 2.20
N ARG A 81 -4.14 -2.19 2.04
CA ARG A 81 -3.19 -2.17 0.95
C ARG A 81 -1.79 -2.10 1.51
N ILE A 82 -0.88 -2.86 0.92
CA ILE A 82 0.55 -2.78 1.19
C ILE A 82 1.20 -2.16 -0.04
N ILE A 83 2.03 -1.16 0.18
CA ILE A 83 2.76 -0.45 -0.87
C ILE A 83 4.24 -0.62 -0.53
N SER A 84 5.03 -1.12 -1.48
CA SER A 84 6.48 -1.26 -1.32
C SER A 84 7.20 -0.71 -2.52
N ASP A 85 8.51 -0.53 -2.38
CA ASP A 85 9.37 -0.35 -3.53
C ASP A 85 9.50 -1.68 -4.30
N SER A 86 9.66 -1.57 -5.61
CA SER A 86 9.82 -2.71 -6.51
C SER A 86 10.55 -2.30 -7.78
N SER A 87 11.85 -2.06 -7.67
CA SER A 87 12.65 -1.58 -8.79
C SER A 87 13.12 -2.69 -9.74
N SER A 88 13.87 -3.68 -9.23
CA SER A 88 14.47 -4.75 -10.05
C SER A 88 14.63 -6.05 -9.27
N SER A 89 14.74 -7.18 -9.98
CA SER A 89 15.02 -8.49 -9.38
C SER A 89 16.41 -8.62 -8.77
N GLU A 90 17.33 -7.70 -9.09
CA GLU A 90 18.69 -7.70 -8.55
C GLU A 90 18.73 -7.12 -7.13
N THR A 91 17.79 -6.22 -6.82
CA THR A 91 17.80 -5.44 -5.57
C THR A 91 16.55 -5.67 -4.72
N HIS A 92 15.48 -6.23 -5.30
CA HIS A 92 14.20 -6.45 -4.65
C HIS A 92 13.73 -7.89 -4.82
N THR A 93 12.99 -8.39 -3.82
CA THR A 93 12.34 -9.68 -3.93
C THR A 93 11.16 -9.62 -4.91
N SER A 94 10.99 -10.67 -5.72
CA SER A 94 9.78 -10.87 -6.54
C SER A 94 8.66 -11.51 -5.73
N LYS A 95 8.96 -12.03 -4.54
CA LYS A 95 8.05 -12.86 -3.75
C LYS A 95 8.04 -12.40 -2.30
N ALA A 96 6.86 -12.21 -1.75
CA ALA A 96 6.67 -12.14 -0.30
C ALA A 96 5.55 -13.07 0.12
N GLU A 97 5.76 -13.78 1.23
CA GLU A 97 4.70 -14.46 1.95
C GLU A 97 4.02 -13.42 2.85
N ILE A 98 2.72 -13.22 2.66
CA ILE A 98 1.91 -12.40 3.57
C ILE A 98 0.98 -13.35 4.33
N GLN A 99 0.91 -13.16 5.63
CA GLN A 99 0.01 -13.89 6.50
C GLN A 99 -0.96 -12.91 7.17
N ILE A 100 -2.26 -13.12 6.95
CA ILE A 100 -3.34 -12.36 7.60
C ILE A 100 -4.17 -13.35 8.40
N ASP A 101 -4.29 -13.12 9.72
CA ASP A 101 -5.08 -13.95 10.63
C ASP A 101 -4.82 -15.45 10.51
N GLY A 102 -3.54 -15.82 10.34
CA GLY A 102 -3.12 -17.21 10.20
C GLY A 102 -3.12 -17.74 8.76
N THR A 103 -3.85 -17.10 7.84
CA THR A 103 -3.96 -17.52 6.44
C THR A 103 -2.81 -16.96 5.62
N LYS A 104 -2.11 -17.84 4.89
CA LYS A 104 -0.95 -17.49 4.05
C LYS A 104 -1.38 -17.23 2.61
N GLU A 105 -0.88 -16.14 2.05
CA GLU A 105 -1.04 -15.78 0.64
C GLU A 105 0.33 -15.41 0.05
N ASN A 106 0.63 -15.99 -1.11
CA ASN A 106 1.86 -15.70 -1.85
C ASN A 106 1.60 -14.56 -2.83
N PHE A 107 2.37 -13.49 -2.69
CA PHE A 107 2.29 -12.33 -3.57
C PHE A 107 3.53 -12.25 -4.46
N HIS A 108 3.28 -11.97 -5.73
CA HIS A 108 4.30 -11.79 -6.74
C HIS A 108 4.32 -10.33 -7.18
N ILE A 109 5.51 -9.74 -7.27
CA ILE A 109 5.68 -8.43 -7.87
C ILE A 109 6.05 -8.57 -9.34
N ASN A 110 5.36 -7.79 -10.18
CA ASN A 110 5.86 -7.47 -11.51
C ASN A 110 6.75 -6.23 -11.37
N TYR A 111 8.06 -6.40 -11.57
CA TYR A 111 9.00 -5.28 -11.59
C TYR A 111 8.62 -4.35 -12.73
N VAL A 112 8.42 -3.07 -12.41
CA VAL A 112 7.92 -2.09 -13.38
C VAL A 112 8.88 -0.91 -13.52
N ASN A 113 9.31 -0.28 -12.43
CA ASN A 113 10.34 0.79 -12.33
C ASN A 113 10.58 1.14 -10.84
N GLU A 114 11.55 1.99 -10.51
CA GLU A 114 11.75 2.49 -9.12
C GLU A 114 10.52 3.24 -8.58
N GLY A 115 10.12 2.94 -7.33
CA GLY A 115 9.13 3.71 -6.58
C GLY A 115 8.05 2.87 -5.89
N TYR A 116 7.11 3.56 -5.25
CA TYR A 116 6.02 2.94 -4.49
C TYR A 116 4.95 2.32 -5.35
N HIS A 117 4.96 1.00 -5.45
CA HIS A 117 3.95 0.24 -6.18
C HIS A 117 2.99 -0.45 -5.21
N LEU A 118 1.72 -0.51 -5.61
CA LEU A 118 0.73 -1.29 -4.87
C LEU A 118 1.13 -2.78 -4.92
N PHE A 119 1.60 -3.30 -3.80
CA PHE A 119 2.08 -4.68 -3.65
C PHE A 119 0.92 -5.65 -3.40
N MET A 120 0.00 -5.26 -2.52
CA MET A 120 -1.15 -6.05 -2.14
C MET A 120 -2.37 -5.16 -1.96
N LYS A 121 -3.54 -5.70 -2.30
CA LYS A 121 -4.83 -5.20 -1.82
C LYS A 121 -5.69 -6.36 -1.32
N LYS A 122 -6.26 -6.23 -0.13
CA LYS A 122 -7.39 -7.02 0.36
C LYS A 122 -8.57 -6.06 0.58
N LEU A 123 -9.70 -6.33 -0.07
CA LEU A 123 -10.84 -5.41 -0.13
C LEU A 123 -12.07 -5.92 0.62
N ASP A 124 -11.97 -7.13 1.18
CA ASP A 124 -13.00 -7.94 1.84
C ASP A 124 -12.37 -9.03 2.74
#